data_AF-A0A0D0E1W1-F1
#
_entry.id   AF-A0A0D0E1W1-F1
#
_cell.length_a   1.000
_cell.length_b   1.000
_cell.length_c   1.000
_cell.angle_alpha   90.00
_cell.angle_beta   90.00
_cell.angle_gamma   90.00
#
_symmetry.space_group_name_H-M   'P 1'
#
loop_
_entity.id
_entity.type
_entity.pdbx_description
1 polymer ?
#
loop_
_entity_poly.entity_id
_entity_poly.type
_entity_poly.pdbx_seq_one_letter_code
_entity_poly.pdbx_strand_id
1 'polypeptide(L)'
;MPFDPSSLFHTLKLGDGIILTSTMTNVSDPLVVSFCKDILRLNEIWDNSSHDWQGHSVLSIKGRPIYINYWPDVYHYMHNQQWQGTKHKWGCWRSIIQHYHQGTPEKFRHEFNENGQPMCYTHIVTCLHETCMKADQEVFDVQCSYRKGSEMHVLSWHWAITKRLHRLGETSSRN
;
A
#
# COMPACT_ATOMS: atom_id res chain seq x y z
N MET A 1 36.68 -3.50 -6.16
CA MET A 1 36.01 -2.25 -5.77
C MET A 1 34.86 -2.61 -4.85
N PRO A 2 34.90 -2.28 -3.55
CA PRO A 2 33.74 -2.48 -2.68
C PRO A 2 32.64 -1.50 -3.08
N PHE A 3 31.41 -1.99 -3.13
CA PHE A 3 30.21 -1.20 -3.40
C PHE A 3 30.01 -0.26 -2.20
N ASP A 4 30.12 1.05 -2.38
CA ASP A 4 29.84 2.02 -1.31
C ASP A 4 28.32 2.27 -1.28
N PRO A 5 27.58 1.73 -0.29
CA PRO A 5 26.13 1.92 -0.17
C PRO A 5 25.75 3.39 0.07
N SER A 6 26.72 4.26 0.40
CA SER A 6 26.53 5.70 0.57
C SER A 6 26.31 6.46 -0.74
N SER A 7 26.59 5.82 -1.90
CA SER A 7 26.46 6.42 -3.23
C SER A 7 25.06 6.28 -3.87
N LEU A 8 24.18 5.47 -3.28
CA LEU A 8 22.80 5.29 -3.73
C LEU A 8 21.90 6.32 -3.08
N PHE A 9 21.48 7.29 -3.87
CA PHE A 9 20.48 8.28 -3.51
C PHE A 9 19.14 7.89 -4.13
N HIS A 10 18.08 7.83 -3.32
CA HIS A 10 16.72 7.71 -3.80
C HIS A 10 15.98 9.02 -3.55
N THR A 11 15.14 9.37 -4.50
CA THR A 11 14.38 10.62 -4.49
C THR A 11 12.90 10.29 -4.37
N LEU A 12 12.31 10.65 -3.24
CA LEU A 12 10.88 10.51 -2.96
C LEU A 12 10.19 11.85 -3.24
N LYS A 13 9.19 11.86 -4.13
CA LYS A 13 8.33 13.02 -4.34
C LYS A 13 7.05 12.85 -3.52
N LEU A 14 6.84 13.74 -2.57
CA LEU A 14 5.65 13.78 -1.73
C LEU A 14 4.49 14.51 -2.44
N GLY A 15 3.27 14.30 -1.96
CA GLY A 15 2.04 14.85 -2.55
C GLY A 15 1.92 16.37 -2.43
N ASP A 16 2.68 16.99 -1.53
CA ASP A 16 2.86 18.44 -1.40
C ASP A 16 3.88 19.02 -2.41
N GLY A 17 4.43 18.18 -3.29
CA GLY A 17 5.42 18.55 -4.30
C GLY A 17 6.86 18.59 -3.79
N ILE A 18 7.10 18.34 -2.50
CA ILE A 18 8.44 18.31 -1.92
C ILE A 18 9.18 17.06 -2.41
N ILE A 19 10.44 17.27 -2.76
CA ILE A 19 11.35 16.22 -3.21
C ILE A 19 12.35 15.93 -2.10
N LEU A 20 12.31 14.73 -1.55
CA LEU A 20 13.24 14.25 -0.53
C LEU A 20 14.28 13.34 -1.16
N THR A 21 15.53 13.81 -1.19
CA THR A 21 16.67 12.97 -1.54
C THR A 21 17.22 12.31 -0.28
N SER A 22 17.22 10.99 -0.22
CA SER A 22 17.74 10.22 0.92
C SER A 22 18.82 9.24 0.46
N THR A 23 19.76 8.93 1.34
CA THR A 23 20.75 7.84 1.20
C THR A 23 20.29 6.64 2.02
N MET A 24 20.83 5.45 1.74
CA MET A 24 20.51 4.24 2.50
C MET A 24 20.72 4.39 4.02
N THR A 25 21.68 5.21 4.45
CA THR A 25 21.97 5.45 5.88
C THR A 25 20.96 6.34 6.60
N ASN A 26 20.10 7.06 5.87
CA ASN A 26 19.18 8.05 6.42
C ASN A 26 17.78 7.49 6.71
N VAL A 27 17.53 6.22 6.39
CA VAL A 27 16.24 5.55 6.64
C VAL A 27 16.43 4.55 7.75
N SER A 28 15.77 4.79 8.88
CA SER A 28 15.73 3.82 9.97
C SER A 28 14.95 2.58 9.56
N ASP A 29 15.33 1.44 10.13
CA ASP A 29 14.59 0.19 10.01
C ASP A 29 13.10 0.42 10.32
N PRO A 30 12.18 -0.26 9.61
CA PRO A 30 10.76 -0.13 9.90
C PRO A 30 10.50 -0.56 11.33
N LEU A 31 10.06 0.41 12.14
CA LEU A 31 9.58 0.15 13.49
C LEU A 31 8.49 -0.93 13.43
N VAL A 32 8.54 -1.85 14.40
CA VAL A 32 7.48 -2.86 14.57
C VAL A 32 6.22 -2.12 15.03
N VAL A 33 5.43 -1.66 14.04
CA VAL A 33 4.19 -0.95 14.29
C VAL A 33 3.00 -1.84 13.97
N SER A 34 1.95 -1.67 14.77
CA SER A 34 0.68 -2.36 14.65
C SER A 34 -0.45 -1.37 14.88
N PHE A 35 -1.41 -1.35 13.97
CA PHE A 35 -2.63 -0.54 14.07
C PHE A 35 -3.88 -1.40 14.34
N CYS A 36 -3.69 -2.65 14.80
CA CYS A 36 -4.78 -3.59 14.98
C CYS A 36 -5.87 -3.13 15.97
N LYS A 37 -5.59 -2.11 16.79
CA LYS A 37 -6.52 -1.55 17.76
C LYS A 37 -6.88 -0.08 17.49
N ASP A 38 -6.30 0.52 16.45
CA ASP A 38 -6.34 1.97 16.25
C ASP A 38 -6.33 2.33 14.76
N ILE A 39 -7.47 2.07 14.11
CA ILE A 39 -7.69 2.38 12.69
C ILE A 39 -7.75 3.90 12.48
N LEU A 40 -8.22 4.67 13.49
CA LEU A 40 -8.24 6.13 13.43
C LEU A 40 -6.83 6.69 13.30
N ARG A 41 -5.91 6.24 14.17
CA ARG A 41 -4.50 6.62 14.06
C ARG A 41 -3.87 6.18 12.75
N LEU A 42 -4.23 5.00 12.23
CA LEU A 42 -3.77 4.58 10.91
C LEU A 42 -4.24 5.56 9.82
N ASN A 43 -5.50 6.00 9.87
CA ASN A 43 -6.07 6.97 8.93
C ASN A 43 -5.37 8.33 9.02
N GLU A 44 -5.14 8.83 10.24
CA GLU A 44 -4.46 10.10 10.48
C GLU A 44 -3.10 10.15 9.77
N ILE A 45 -2.32 9.08 9.82
CA ILE A 45 -0.95 9.04 9.30
C ILE A 45 -0.79 8.33 7.96
N TRP A 46 -1.89 7.92 7.34
CA TRP A 46 -1.89 7.16 6.09
C TRP A 46 -1.38 7.97 4.90
N ASP A 47 -1.91 9.18 4.73
CA ASP A 47 -1.56 10.11 3.66
C ASP A 47 -1.78 11.58 4.05
N ASN A 48 -1.46 12.50 3.13
CA ASN A 48 -1.62 13.94 3.33
C ASN A 48 -3.02 14.46 2.99
N SER A 49 -3.96 13.58 2.61
CA SER A 49 -5.31 13.97 2.22
C SER A 49 -6.25 14.06 3.42
N SER A 50 -5.90 13.40 4.53
CA SER A 50 -6.64 13.50 5.78
C SER A 50 -6.49 14.89 6.40
N HIS A 51 -7.62 15.57 6.63
CA HIS A 51 -7.65 16.82 7.40
C HIS A 51 -7.16 16.62 8.85
N ASP A 52 -7.14 15.37 9.32
CA ASP A 52 -6.79 15.01 10.69
C ASP A 52 -5.27 14.83 10.92
N TRP A 53 -4.44 15.11 9.91
CA TRP A 53 -3.00 14.97 10.04
C TRP A 53 -2.41 15.93 11.08
N GLN A 54 -1.88 15.36 12.17
CA GLN A 54 -1.29 16.10 13.29
C GLN A 54 0.25 16.26 13.17
N GLY A 55 0.82 16.15 11.97
CA GLY A 55 2.25 16.42 11.76
C GLY A 55 3.21 15.34 12.30
N HIS A 56 2.75 14.10 12.54
CA HIS A 56 3.58 13.04 13.12
C HIS A 56 3.43 11.71 12.39
N SER A 57 4.54 11.03 12.10
CA SER A 57 4.55 9.68 11.53
C SER A 57 5.50 8.80 12.31
N VAL A 58 5.28 7.50 12.19
CA VAL A 58 6.21 6.46 12.64
C VAL A 58 7.57 6.59 11.97
N LEU A 59 7.59 6.95 10.69
CA LEU A 59 8.83 7.11 9.92
C LEU A 59 9.12 8.59 9.73
N SER A 60 10.35 9.00 9.98
CA SER A 60 10.83 10.31 9.58
C SER A 60 12.14 10.20 8.80
N ILE A 61 12.27 10.98 7.73
CA ILE A 61 13.49 11.08 6.93
C ILE A 61 13.94 12.53 6.98
N LYS A 62 15.17 12.77 7.44
CA LYS A 62 15.73 14.14 7.62
C LYS A 62 14.81 15.06 8.46
N GLY A 63 14.22 14.51 9.51
CA GLY A 63 13.31 15.25 10.40
C GLY A 63 11.91 15.51 9.81
N ARG A 64 11.59 15.00 8.62
CA ARG A 64 10.26 15.10 8.02
C ARG A 64 9.49 13.80 8.20
N PRO A 65 8.28 13.84 8.77
CA PRO A 65 7.40 12.67 8.83
C PRO A 65 7.04 12.16 7.43
N ILE A 66 7.05 10.85 7.25
CA ILE A 66 6.69 10.18 5.99
C ILE A 66 5.41 9.39 6.20
N TYR A 67 4.38 9.70 5.42
CA TYR A 67 3.10 8.98 5.46
C TYR A 67 3.25 7.50 5.11
N ILE A 68 2.36 6.67 5.64
CA ILE A 68 2.42 5.22 5.46
C ILE A 68 2.21 4.81 4.00
N ASN A 69 1.41 5.55 3.23
CA ASN A 69 1.20 5.28 1.81
C ASN A 69 2.50 5.31 0.98
N TYR A 70 3.52 6.08 1.38
CA TYR A 70 4.82 6.18 0.71
C TYR A 70 5.84 5.10 1.14
N TRP A 71 5.51 4.25 2.13
CA TRP A 71 6.42 3.20 2.59
C TRP A 71 6.88 2.23 1.50
N PRO A 72 6.06 1.82 0.51
CA PRO A 72 6.53 1.00 -0.60
C PRO A 72 7.68 1.67 -1.34
N ASP A 73 7.57 2.96 -1.65
CA ASP A 73 8.60 3.71 -2.38
C ASP A 73 9.86 3.89 -1.54
N VAL A 74 9.71 4.12 -0.23
CA VAL A 74 10.87 4.22 0.67
C VAL A 74 11.62 2.90 0.80
N TYR A 75 10.92 1.81 1.15
CA TYR A 75 11.59 0.55 1.50
C TYR A 75 11.95 -0.32 0.30
N HIS A 76 11.23 -0.23 -0.82
CA HIS A 76 11.53 -1.01 -2.02
C HIS A 76 12.92 -0.70 -2.56
N TYR A 77 13.35 0.56 -2.49
CA TYR A 77 14.66 0.99 -2.99
C TYR A 77 15.78 0.91 -1.95
N MET A 78 15.45 0.98 -0.65
CA MET A 78 16.47 1.09 0.39
C MET A 78 16.74 -0.21 1.15
N HIS A 79 15.76 -1.10 1.34
CA HIS A 79 15.95 -2.33 2.15
C HIS A 79 14.97 -3.45 1.75
N ASN A 80 15.25 -4.16 0.65
CA ASN A 80 14.35 -5.18 0.09
C ASN A 80 13.91 -6.25 1.12
N GLN A 81 14.79 -6.71 2.01
CA GLN A 81 14.44 -7.72 3.01
C GLN A 81 13.42 -7.22 4.05
N GLN A 82 13.52 -5.96 4.47
CA GLN A 82 12.62 -5.35 5.45
C GLN A 82 11.26 -5.04 4.84
N TRP A 83 11.23 -4.64 3.56
CA TRP A 83 10.00 -4.50 2.82
C TRP A 83 9.22 -5.82 2.78
N GLN A 84 9.87 -6.97 2.58
CA GLN A 84 9.14 -8.25 2.54
C GLN A 84 8.36 -8.53 3.84
N GLY A 85 8.94 -8.22 5.00
CA GLY A 85 8.26 -8.39 6.30
C GLY A 85 7.11 -7.40 6.54
N THR A 86 7.20 -6.20 5.97
CA THR A 86 6.23 -5.11 6.18
C THR A 86 5.13 -5.07 5.12
N LYS A 87 5.41 -5.58 3.92
CA LYS A 87 4.54 -5.52 2.74
C LYS A 87 3.15 -6.10 2.98
N HIS A 88 3.07 -7.24 3.66
CA HIS A 88 1.78 -7.86 3.97
C HIS A 88 0.94 -6.98 4.89
N LYS A 89 1.54 -6.50 6.00
CA LYS A 89 0.87 -5.58 6.94
C LYS A 89 0.43 -4.30 6.24
N TRP A 90 1.31 -3.72 5.42
CA TRP A 90 0.99 -2.54 4.62
C TRP A 90 -0.19 -2.77 3.68
N GLY A 91 -0.26 -3.94 3.03
CA GLY A 91 -1.41 -4.32 2.20
C GLY A 91 -2.72 -4.35 2.98
N CYS A 92 -2.71 -4.96 4.17
CA CYS A 92 -3.88 -4.96 5.05
C CYS A 92 -4.30 -3.55 5.48
N TRP A 93 -3.33 -2.71 5.86
CA TRP A 93 -3.59 -1.30 6.20
C TRP A 93 -4.22 -0.54 5.05
N ARG A 94 -3.69 -0.72 3.83
CA ARG A 94 -4.25 -0.12 2.62
C ARG A 94 -5.71 -0.52 2.39
N SER A 95 -6.02 -1.80 2.49
CA SER A 95 -7.39 -2.29 2.29
C SER A 95 -8.37 -1.68 3.28
N ILE A 96 -7.96 -1.58 4.56
CA ILE A 96 -8.77 -0.95 5.60
C ILE A 96 -8.99 0.53 5.29
N ILE A 97 -7.94 1.30 5.03
CA ILE A 97 -8.07 2.75 4.80
C ILE A 97 -8.85 3.04 3.52
N GLN A 98 -8.61 2.30 2.44
CA GLN A 98 -9.36 2.47 1.21
C GLN A 98 -10.87 2.27 1.44
N HIS A 99 -11.25 1.28 2.24
CA HIS A 99 -12.65 1.05 2.55
C HIS A 99 -13.20 2.07 3.57
N TYR A 100 -12.38 2.48 4.54
CA TYR A 100 -12.72 3.55 5.48
C TYR A 100 -13.03 4.87 4.75
N HIS A 101 -12.27 5.21 3.70
CA HIS A 101 -12.48 6.40 2.86
C HIS A 101 -13.67 6.28 1.88
N GLN A 102 -14.17 5.08 1.60
CA GLN A 102 -15.34 4.88 0.72
C GLN A 102 -16.67 5.28 1.38
N GLY A 103 -16.68 5.52 2.69
CA GLY A 103 -17.87 5.84 3.46
C GLY A 103 -17.60 6.85 4.56
N THR A 104 -18.44 6.83 5.59
CA THR A 104 -18.21 7.59 6.82
C THR A 104 -17.66 6.68 7.91
N PRO A 105 -16.96 7.22 8.92
CA PRO A 105 -16.50 6.45 10.07
C PRO A 105 -17.61 5.67 10.76
N GLU A 106 -18.83 6.21 10.81
CA GLU A 106 -20.00 5.57 11.41
C GLU A 106 -20.46 4.37 10.59
N LYS A 107 -20.48 4.50 9.26
CA LYS A 107 -20.80 3.39 8.36
C LYS A 107 -19.79 2.27 8.52
N PHE A 108 -18.50 2.59 8.54
CA PHE A 108 -17.44 1.62 8.76
C PHE A 108 -17.60 0.91 10.12
N ARG A 109 -17.86 1.68 11.19
CA ARG A 109 -18.10 1.12 12.53
C ARG A 109 -19.32 0.20 12.57
N HIS A 110 -20.38 0.55 11.86
CA HIS A 110 -21.60 -0.26 11.81
C HIS A 110 -21.39 -1.55 11.02
N GLU A 111 -20.68 -1.48 9.89
CA GLU A 111 -20.36 -2.61 9.03
C GLU A 111 -19.46 -3.65 9.73
N PHE A 112 -18.46 -3.19 10.49
CA PHE A 112 -17.55 -4.05 11.25
C PHE A 112 -17.91 -4.15 12.73
N ASN A 113 -19.21 -4.32 13.01
CA ASN A 113 -19.73 -4.60 14.34
C ASN A 113 -20.44 -5.96 14.35
N GLU A 114 -20.02 -6.85 15.24
CA GLU A 114 -20.65 -8.15 15.44
C GLU A 114 -21.22 -8.20 16.87
N ASN A 115 -22.54 -8.35 16.99
CA ASN A 115 -23.25 -8.45 18.27
C ASN A 115 -23.02 -7.26 19.23
N GLY A 116 -22.92 -6.04 18.70
CA GLY A 116 -22.66 -4.84 19.48
C GLY A 116 -21.17 -4.60 19.77
N GLN A 117 -20.28 -5.51 19.37
CA GLN A 117 -18.84 -5.38 19.58
C GLN A 117 -18.10 -5.11 18.26
N PRO A 118 -17.11 -4.19 18.24
CA PRO A 118 -16.25 -4.02 17.07
C PRO A 118 -15.52 -5.33 16.73
N MET A 119 -15.53 -5.70 15.46
CA MET A 119 -14.75 -6.83 14.97
C MET A 119 -13.25 -6.59 15.20
N CYS A 120 -12.51 -7.67 15.47
CA CYS A 120 -11.06 -7.56 15.57
C CYS A 120 -10.44 -7.29 14.19
N TYR A 121 -9.29 -6.63 14.16
CA TYR A 121 -8.58 -6.26 12.93
C TYR A 121 -8.45 -7.41 11.93
N THR A 122 -8.09 -8.61 12.40
CA THR A 122 -7.94 -9.77 11.51
C THR A 122 -9.25 -10.18 10.87
N HIS A 123 -10.36 -10.07 11.61
CA HIS A 123 -11.69 -10.34 11.06
C HIS A 123 -12.07 -9.30 10.00
N ILE A 124 -11.84 -8.01 10.28
CA ILE A 124 -12.08 -6.92 9.32
C ILE A 124 -11.29 -7.16 8.02
N VAL A 125 -10.00 -7.47 8.13
CA VAL A 125 -9.15 -7.77 6.97
C VAL A 125 -9.68 -8.96 6.18
N THR A 126 -10.10 -10.04 6.85
CA THR A 126 -10.69 -11.20 6.18
C THR A 126 -11.97 -10.83 5.44
N CYS A 127 -12.90 -10.11 6.08
CA CYS A 127 -14.14 -9.67 5.44
C CYS A 127 -13.85 -8.79 4.21
N LEU A 128 -12.90 -7.85 4.32
CA LEU A 128 -12.50 -7.02 3.17
C LEU A 128 -11.88 -7.84 2.04
N HIS A 129 -11.06 -8.84 2.38
CA HIS A 129 -10.50 -9.76 1.39
C HIS A 129 -11.58 -10.57 0.67
N GLU A 130 -12.56 -11.11 1.40
CA GLU A 130 -13.67 -11.86 0.84
C GLU A 130 -14.55 -10.98 -0.06
N THR A 131 -14.83 -9.75 0.35
CA THR A 131 -15.58 -8.78 -0.46
C THR A 131 -14.84 -8.43 -1.75
N CYS A 132 -13.52 -8.19 -1.67
CA CYS A 132 -12.69 -7.98 -2.86
C CYS A 132 -12.68 -9.21 -3.78
N MET A 133 -12.61 -10.42 -3.24
CA MET A 133 -12.66 -11.66 -4.03
C MET A 133 -14.02 -11.85 -4.72
N LYS A 134 -15.13 -11.52 -4.05
CA LYS A 134 -16.48 -11.57 -4.63
C LYS A 134 -16.67 -10.54 -5.75
N ALA A 135 -16.24 -9.30 -5.51
CA ALA A 135 -16.27 -8.25 -6.52
C ALA A 135 -15.40 -8.60 -7.73
N ASP A 136 -14.19 -9.15 -7.50
CA ASP A 136 -13.35 -9.65 -8.58
C ASP A 136 -14.09 -10.76 -9.34
N GLN A 137 -14.71 -11.73 -8.65
CA GLN A 137 -15.49 -12.84 -9.22
C GLN A 137 -16.66 -12.38 -10.10
N GLU A 138 -17.31 -11.27 -9.76
CA GLU A 138 -18.43 -10.68 -10.52
C GLU A 138 -17.97 -9.83 -11.73
N VAL A 139 -16.75 -9.29 -11.70
CA VAL A 139 -16.16 -8.48 -12.80
C VAL A 139 -15.55 -9.35 -13.92
N PHE A 140 -15.58 -10.68 -13.79
CA PHE A 140 -14.98 -11.66 -14.71
C PHE A 140 -15.66 -11.85 -16.08
N ASP A 141 -16.25 -10.81 -16.67
CA ASP A 141 -16.73 -10.86 -18.06
C ASP A 141 -15.68 -10.37 -19.09
N VAL A 142 -14.43 -10.11 -18.64
CA VAL A 142 -13.30 -9.78 -19.55
C VAL A 142 -12.12 -10.70 -19.27
N GLN A 143 -12.05 -11.82 -19.99
CA GLN A 143 -10.95 -12.78 -19.91
C GLN A 143 -9.68 -12.24 -20.58
N CYS A 144 -8.74 -11.72 -19.79
CA CYS A 144 -7.42 -11.32 -20.26
C CYS A 144 -6.45 -12.51 -20.18
N SER A 145 -6.10 -13.12 -21.31
CA SER A 145 -5.07 -14.17 -21.39
C SER A 145 -3.76 -13.64 -21.98
N TYR A 146 -2.66 -14.32 -21.71
CA TYR A 146 -1.38 -14.05 -22.36
C TYR A 146 -0.60 -15.33 -22.62
N ARG A 147 0.27 -15.26 -23.64
CA ARG A 147 1.15 -16.36 -24.00
C ARG A 147 2.51 -16.21 -23.33
N LYS A 148 3.03 -17.27 -22.70
CA LYS A 148 4.41 -17.38 -22.20
C LYS A 148 5.04 -18.61 -22.84
N GLY A 149 5.90 -18.40 -23.84
CA GLY A 149 6.40 -19.50 -24.66
C GLY A 149 5.28 -20.15 -25.47
N SER A 150 5.09 -21.46 -25.32
CA SER A 150 3.99 -22.21 -25.95
C SER A 150 2.69 -22.21 -25.13
N GLU A 151 2.74 -21.82 -23.85
CA GLU A 151 1.59 -21.93 -22.93
C GLU A 151 0.74 -20.66 -22.89
N MET A 152 -0.56 -20.84 -22.74
CA MET A 152 -1.55 -19.77 -22.56
C MET A 152 -1.90 -19.68 -21.07
N HIS A 153 -1.69 -18.51 -20.48
CA HIS A 153 -2.02 -18.21 -19.09
C HIS A 153 -3.19 -17.23 -19.02
N VAL A 154 -4.18 -17.52 -18.18
CA VAL A 154 -5.30 -16.61 -17.90
C VAL A 154 -4.94 -15.74 -16.69
N LEU A 155 -5.11 -14.43 -16.81
CA LEU A 155 -5.00 -13.51 -15.69
C LEU A 155 -6.35 -13.45 -14.99
N SER A 156 -6.39 -14.02 -13.78
CA SER A 156 -7.61 -14.12 -12.97
C SER A 156 -7.67 -13.10 -11.84
N TRP A 157 -6.84 -12.07 -11.85
CA TRP A 157 -6.81 -11.09 -10.75
C TRP A 157 -6.84 -9.69 -11.33
N HIS A 158 -7.75 -8.84 -10.86
CA HIS A 158 -7.94 -7.48 -11.37
C HIS A 158 -6.63 -6.68 -11.36
N TRP A 159 -5.88 -6.73 -10.25
CA TRP A 159 -4.58 -6.04 -10.15
C TRP A 159 -3.53 -6.60 -11.14
N ALA A 160 -3.61 -7.89 -11.51
CA ALA A 160 -2.71 -8.50 -12.49
C ALA A 160 -3.07 -8.09 -13.93
N ILE A 161 -4.37 -7.93 -14.22
CA ILE A 161 -4.90 -7.37 -15.47
C ILE A 161 -4.48 -5.89 -15.59
N THR A 162 -4.73 -5.07 -14.56
CA THR A 162 -4.34 -3.65 -14.53
C THR A 162 -2.84 -3.46 -14.68
N LYS A 163 -2.02 -4.28 -13.99
CA LYS A 163 -0.55 -4.27 -14.13
C LYS A 163 -0.06 -4.71 -15.51
N ARG A 164 -0.84 -5.53 -16.23
CA ARG A 164 -0.56 -5.94 -17.61
C ARG A 164 -0.92 -4.82 -18.59
N LEU A 165 -2.11 -4.22 -18.44
CA LEU A 165 -2.57 -3.11 -19.28
C LEU A 165 -1.63 -1.91 -19.18
N HIS A 166 -1.16 -1.57 -17.97
CA HIS A 166 -0.13 -0.54 -17.78
C HIS A 166 1.16 -0.83 -18.56
N ARG A 167 1.66 -2.07 -18.49
CA ARG A 167 2.88 -2.47 -19.21
C ARG A 167 2.71 -2.47 -20.72
N LEU A 168 1.51 -2.78 -21.23
CA LEU A 168 1.21 -2.73 -22.66
C LEU A 168 1.07 -1.28 -23.17
N GLY A 169 0.51 -0.38 -22.35
CA GLY A 169 0.43 1.04 -22.65
C GLY A 169 1.80 1.73 -22.72
N GLU A 170 2.72 1.37 -21.81
CA GLU A 170 4.11 1.87 -21.84
C GLU A 170 4.89 1.42 -23.08
N THR A 171 4.60 0.23 -23.61
CA THR A 171 5.21 -0.24 -24.87
C THR A 171 4.63 0.42 -26.12
N SER A 172 3.43 1.02 -26.05
CA SER A 172 2.79 1.66 -27.22
C SER A 172 3.17 3.13 -27.41
N SER A 173 3.85 3.77 -26.45
CA SER A 173 4.38 5.15 -26.54
C SER A 173 5.85 5.22 -26.96
N ARG A 174 6.46 4.09 -27.35
CA ARG A 174 7.77 4.04 -28.02
C ARG A 174 7.59 3.40 -29.39
N ASN A 175 7.05 4.17 -30.33
CA ASN A 175 7.26 4.01 -31.78
C ASN A 175 7.10 5.38 -32.43
#